data_AF-A0AAD8ACP7-F1
#
_entry.id   AF-A0AAD8ACP7-F1
#
_cell.length_a   1.000
_cell.length_b   1.000
_cell.length_c   1.000
_cell.angle_alpha   90.00
_cell.angle_beta   90.00
_cell.angle_gamma   90.00
#
_symmetry.space_group_name_H-M   'P 1'
#
loop_
_entity.id
_entity.type
_entity.pdbx_description
1 polymer ?
#
loop_
_entity_poly.entity_id
_entity_poly.type
_entity_poly.pdbx_seq_one_letter_code
_entity_poly.pdbx_strand_id
1 'polypeptide(L)'
;IGRRPAFFIYLFIECFFGVATAFAQDFITWTVFRFGVGFTVPAILGTPYVLAIELVGPARRTTCTVLTNIAYSLGLVVLSGVVFLVRDWRQLALATSIPFLSFFLYWWVLPESPRWLLARGRFEEAEKILQKMARVNGKSLPANYMVQLKLITLFLSDILNSPFQT
;
A
#
# COMPACT_ATOMS: atom_id res chain seq x y z
N ILE A 1 -6.49 -0.27 11.38
CA ILE A 1 -5.16 0.28 11.02
C ILE A 1 -5.27 0.90 9.63
N GLY A 2 -4.59 2.02 9.38
CA GLY A 2 -4.58 2.69 8.06
C GLY A 2 -3.85 1.87 7.00
N ARG A 3 -4.06 2.17 5.73
CA ARG A 3 -3.42 1.46 4.61
C ARG A 3 -1.92 1.76 4.58
N ARG A 4 -1.51 3.01 4.87
CA ARG A 4 -0.09 3.38 4.94
C ARG A 4 0.64 2.64 6.06
N PRO A 5 0.26 2.71 7.36
CA PRO A 5 0.99 2.01 8.41
C PRO A 5 0.98 0.48 8.22
N ALA A 6 -0.11 -0.09 7.68
CA ALA A 6 -0.14 -1.52 7.35
C ALA A 6 0.95 -1.90 6.34
N PHE A 7 1.07 -1.15 5.24
CA PHE A 7 2.10 -1.38 4.21
C PHE A 7 3.53 -1.41 4.79
N PHE A 8 3.86 -0.45 5.66
CA PHE A 8 5.20 -0.38 6.26
C PHE A 8 5.45 -1.47 7.31
N ILE A 9 4.42 -1.89 8.04
CA ILE A 9 4.53 -3.06 8.94
C ILE A 9 4.85 -4.31 8.12
N TYR A 10 4.14 -4.53 7.01
CA TYR A 10 4.42 -5.68 6.13
C TYR A 10 5.82 -5.59 5.50
N LEU A 11 6.25 -4.40 5.06
CA LEU A 11 7.61 -4.19 4.56
C LEU A 11 8.69 -4.47 5.61
N PHE A 12 8.46 -4.08 6.86
CA PHE A 12 9.40 -4.34 7.95
C PHE A 12 9.53 -5.84 8.21
N ILE A 13 8.39 -6.54 8.27
CA ILE A 13 8.34 -7.99 8.45
C ILE A 13 9.05 -8.69 7.29
N GLU A 14 8.76 -8.30 6.04
CA GLU A 14 9.40 -8.83 4.83
C GLU A 14 10.92 -8.65 4.87
N CYS A 15 11.40 -7.44 5.19
CA CYS A 15 12.83 -7.17 5.23
C CYS A 15 13.52 -7.98 6.34
N PHE A 16 12.88 -8.12 7.50
CA PHE A 16 13.40 -8.91 8.61
C PHE A 16 13.54 -10.38 8.22
N PHE A 17 12.48 -11.00 7.70
CA PHE A 17 12.50 -12.41 7.29
C PHE A 17 13.37 -12.64 6.03
N GLY A 18 13.42 -11.69 5.10
CA GLY A 18 14.25 -11.74 3.90
C GLY A 18 15.74 -11.75 4.22
N VAL A 19 16.18 -10.86 5.11
CA VAL A 19 17.58 -10.84 5.59
C VAL A 19 17.88 -12.07 6.45
N ALA A 20 16.97 -12.46 7.35
CA ALA A 20 17.13 -13.66 8.18
C ALA A 20 17.30 -14.94 7.34
N THR A 21 16.63 -15.01 6.18
CA THR A 21 16.77 -16.13 5.23
C THR A 21 18.22 -16.30 4.75
N ALA A 22 18.99 -15.23 4.59
CA ALA A 22 20.38 -15.31 4.14
C ALA A 22 21.32 -15.96 5.18
N PHE A 23 20.96 -15.88 6.46
CA PHE A 23 21.72 -16.45 7.57
C PHE A 23 21.28 -17.88 7.95
N ALA A 24 20.23 -18.40 7.33
CA ALA A 24 19.76 -19.75 7.62
C ALA A 24 20.82 -20.80 7.26
N GLN A 25 21.18 -21.64 8.23
CA GLN A 25 22.08 -22.78 8.06
C GLN A 25 21.31 -24.10 7.86
N ASP A 26 20.10 -24.21 8.41
CA ASP A 26 19.24 -25.39 8.32
C ASP A 26 18.06 -25.20 7.35
N PHE A 27 17.63 -26.30 6.72
CA PHE A 27 16.49 -26.31 5.82
C PHE A 27 15.16 -25.91 6.51
N ILE A 28 14.96 -26.33 7.76
CA ILE A 28 13.74 -26.00 8.52
C ILE A 28 13.70 -24.50 8.79
N THR A 29 14.80 -23.93 9.29
CA THR A 29 14.95 -22.49 9.57
C THR A 29 14.75 -21.66 8.29
N TRP A 30 15.33 -22.10 7.18
CA TRP A 30 15.13 -21.49 5.87
C TRP A 30 13.65 -21.50 5.43
N THR A 31 12.96 -22.62 5.63
CA THR A 31 11.54 -22.79 5.26
C THR A 31 10.63 -21.89 6.11
N VAL A 32 10.88 -21.80 7.42
CA VAL A 32 10.11 -20.93 8.33
C VAL A 32 10.26 -19.46 7.92
N PHE A 33 11.48 -19.00 7.63
CA PHE A 33 11.70 -17.63 7.18
C PHE A 33 11.05 -17.37 5.81
N ARG A 34 11.14 -18.33 4.88
CA ARG A 34 10.46 -18.22 3.58
C ARG A 34 8.94 -18.22 3.68
N PHE A 35 8.38 -18.92 4.65
CA PHE A 35 6.95 -18.86 4.93
C PHE A 35 6.53 -17.45 5.39
N GLY A 36 7.33 -16.85 6.29
CA GLY A 36 7.15 -15.46 6.73
C GLY A 36 7.14 -14.47 5.56
N VAL A 37 8.15 -14.57 4.68
CA VAL A 37 8.23 -13.79 3.42
C VAL A 37 7.00 -14.03 2.54
N GLY A 38 6.63 -15.30 2.33
CA GLY A 38 5.47 -15.63 1.47
C GLY A 38 4.16 -15.03 1.94
N PHE A 39 3.97 -14.87 3.26
CA PHE A 39 2.78 -14.26 3.83
C PHE A 39 2.73 -12.74 3.59
N THR A 40 3.87 -12.06 3.56
CA THR A 40 3.96 -10.60 3.39
C THR A 40 3.84 -10.15 1.94
N VAL A 41 4.27 -10.95 0.96
CA VAL A 41 4.19 -10.62 -0.48
C VAL A 41 2.79 -10.15 -0.94
N PRO A 42 1.69 -10.90 -0.73
CA PRO A 42 0.37 -10.45 -1.20
C PRO A 42 -0.09 -9.17 -0.50
N ALA A 43 0.27 -8.98 0.77
CA ALA A 43 -0.06 -7.77 1.51
C ALA A 43 0.71 -6.54 0.99
N ILE A 44 1.99 -6.72 0.63
CA ILE A 44 2.86 -5.67 0.06
C ILE A 44 2.43 -5.30 -1.36
N LEU A 45 1.97 -6.25 -2.17
CA LEU A 45 1.46 -5.94 -3.52
C LEU A 45 0.05 -5.33 -3.48
N GLY A 46 -0.82 -5.84 -2.61
CA GLY A 46 -2.22 -5.43 -2.54
C GLY A 46 -2.44 -4.06 -1.90
N THR A 47 -1.76 -3.76 -0.79
CA THR A 47 -1.98 -2.51 -0.04
C THR A 47 -1.71 -1.22 -0.85
N PRO A 48 -0.56 -1.07 -1.54
CA PRO A 48 -0.29 0.12 -2.35
C PRO A 48 -1.17 0.18 -3.60
N TYR A 49 -1.54 -0.97 -4.18
CA TYR A 49 -2.51 -1.00 -5.28
C TYR A 49 -3.86 -0.45 -4.84
N VAL A 50 -4.38 -0.90 -3.69
CA VAL A 50 -5.62 -0.38 -3.11
C VAL A 50 -5.52 1.11 -2.84
N LEU A 51 -4.40 1.58 -2.27
CA LEU A 51 -4.19 3.01 -2.04
C LEU A 51 -4.19 3.81 -3.35
N ALA A 52 -3.55 3.31 -4.40
CA ALA A 52 -3.50 3.97 -5.71
C ALA A 52 -4.89 4.09 -6.34
N ILE A 53 -5.70 3.02 -6.35
CA ILE A 53 -7.06 3.08 -6.91
C ILE A 53 -8.04 3.91 -6.08
N GLU A 54 -7.76 4.13 -4.80
CA GLU A 54 -8.54 5.00 -3.92
C GLU A 54 -8.22 6.48 -4.16
N LEU A 55 -6.97 6.80 -4.52
CA LEU A 55 -6.55 8.15 -4.89
C LEU A 55 -6.96 8.53 -6.32
N VAL A 56 -7.15 7.53 -7.19
CA VAL A 56 -7.47 7.73 -8.60
C VAL A 56 -8.98 7.59 -8.86
N GLY A 57 -9.55 8.54 -9.61
CA GLY A 57 -10.97 8.52 -9.98
C GLY A 57 -11.34 7.31 -10.86
N PRO A 58 -12.63 6.92 -10.93
CA PRO A 58 -13.09 5.70 -11.62
C PRO A 58 -12.58 5.55 -13.05
N ALA A 59 -12.53 6.66 -13.81
CA ALA A 59 -12.11 6.67 -15.21
C ALA A 59 -10.63 6.32 -15.44
N ARG A 60 -9.75 6.53 -14.44
CA ARG A 60 -8.30 6.30 -14.55
C ARG A 60 -7.85 5.03 -13.81
N ARG A 61 -8.78 4.26 -13.22
CA ARG A 61 -8.45 3.03 -12.48
C ARG A 61 -7.77 1.99 -13.36
N THR A 62 -8.29 1.79 -14.58
CA THR A 62 -7.71 0.84 -15.55
C THR A 62 -6.26 1.20 -15.88
N THR A 63 -5.96 2.48 -16.09
CA THR A 63 -4.58 2.96 -16.32
C THR A 63 -3.68 2.67 -15.11
N CYS A 64 -4.18 2.88 -13.88
CA CYS A 64 -3.44 2.56 -12.67
C CYS A 64 -3.12 1.06 -12.56
N THR A 65 -4.09 0.20 -12.86
CA THR A 65 -3.91 -1.26 -12.87
C THR A 65 -2.90 -1.69 -13.93
N VAL A 66 -2.99 -1.13 -15.14
CA VAL A 66 -2.03 -1.40 -16.22
C VAL A 66 -0.62 -0.96 -15.83
N LEU A 67 -0.46 0.24 -15.26
CA LEU A 67 0.85 0.73 -14.82
C LEU A 67 1.44 -0.14 -13.70
N THR A 68 0.61 -0.62 -12.78
CA THR A 68 1.03 -1.54 -11.71
C THR A 68 1.51 -2.87 -12.29
N ASN A 69 0.80 -3.42 -13.28
CA ASN A 69 1.22 -4.63 -13.97
C ASN A 69 2.53 -4.45 -14.74
N ILE A 70 2.70 -3.32 -15.45
CA ILE A 70 3.95 -3.00 -16.14
C ILE A 70 5.11 -2.93 -15.15
N ALA A 71 4.92 -2.24 -14.01
CA ALA A 71 5.92 -2.17 -12.96
C ALA A 71 6.28 -3.56 -12.39
N TYR A 72 5.28 -4.42 -12.20
CA TYR A 72 5.50 -5.80 -11.75
C TYR A 72 6.31 -6.61 -12.77
N SER A 73 5.95 -6.55 -14.06
CA SER A 73 6.68 -7.22 -15.14
C SER A 73 8.13 -6.72 -15.24
N LEU A 74 8.34 -5.40 -15.15
CA LEU A 74 9.69 -4.82 -15.14
C LEU A 74 10.50 -5.31 -13.94
N GLY A 75 9.89 -5.39 -12.75
CA GLY A 75 10.52 -5.95 -11.56
C GLY A 75 10.99 -7.39 -11.76
N LEU A 76 10.18 -8.23 -12.42
CA LEU A 76 10.56 -9.61 -12.75
C LEU A 76 11.70 -9.70 -13.77
N VAL A 77 11.74 -8.82 -14.77
CA VAL A 77 12.84 -8.75 -15.75
C VAL A 77 14.14 -8.34 -15.07
N VAL A 78 14.10 -7.31 -14.22
CA VAL A 78 15.26 -6.89 -13.42
C VAL A 78 15.71 -8.02 -12.50
N LEU A 79 14.78 -8.69 -11.81
CA LEU A 79 15.09 -9.82 -10.94
C LEU A 79 15.77 -10.95 -11.72
N SER A 80 15.30 -11.27 -12.92
CA SER A 80 15.93 -12.27 -13.79
C SER A 80 17.38 -11.90 -14.13
N GLY A 81 17.65 -10.62 -14.39
CA GLY A 81 19.00 -10.11 -14.60
C GLY A 81 19.89 -10.24 -13.36
N VAL A 82 19.35 -9.95 -12.17
CA VAL A 82 20.08 -10.12 -10.89
C VAL A 82 20.40 -11.59 -10.62
N VAL A 83 19.45 -12.50 -10.87
CA VAL A 83 19.65 -13.95 -10.72
C VAL A 83 20.73 -14.47 -11.68
N PHE A 84 20.82 -13.91 -12.89
CA PHE A 84 21.87 -14.28 -13.84
C PHE A 84 23.27 -13.86 -13.35
N LEU A 85 23.39 -12.70 -12.71
CA LEU A 85 24.66 -12.17 -12.20
C LEU A 85 25.07 -12.82 -10.86
N VAL A 86 24.11 -13.08 -9.97
CA VAL A 86 24.34 -13.58 -8.62
C VAL A 86 23.81 -15.00 -8.51
N ARG A 87 24.74 -15.97 -8.58
CA ARG A 87 24.42 -17.40 -8.45
C ARG A 87 24.30 -17.89 -7.01
N ASP A 88 24.85 -17.15 -6.05
CA ASP A 88 24.74 -17.47 -4.62
C ASP A 88 23.36 -17.08 -4.07
N TRP A 89 22.59 -18.08 -3.64
CA TRP A 89 21.23 -17.89 -3.12
C TRP A 89 21.18 -16.96 -1.88
N ARG A 90 22.26 -16.92 -1.08
CA ARG A 90 22.37 -16.03 0.08
C ARG A 90 22.52 -14.57 -0.33
N GLN A 91 23.39 -14.32 -1.31
CA GLN A 91 23.57 -12.98 -1.88
C GLN A 91 22.32 -12.53 -2.62
N LEU A 92 21.60 -13.45 -3.28
CA LEU A 92 20.32 -13.18 -3.92
C LEU A 92 19.28 -12.71 -2.89
N ALA A 93 19.15 -13.39 -1.75
CA ALA A 93 18.22 -13.00 -0.68
C ALA A 93 18.52 -11.59 -0.12
N LEU A 94 19.81 -11.25 0.02
CA LEU A 94 20.23 -9.90 0.41
C LEU A 94 19.95 -8.87 -0.69
N ALA A 95 20.28 -9.18 -1.94
CA ALA A 95 20.04 -8.31 -3.08
C ALA A 95 18.55 -7.99 -3.27
N THR A 96 17.67 -8.97 -3.05
CA THR A 96 16.21 -8.74 -3.08
C THR A 96 15.70 -7.94 -1.89
N SER A 97 16.42 -7.90 -0.77
CA SER A 97 16.04 -7.11 0.42
C SER A 97 16.35 -5.62 0.28
N ILE A 98 17.38 -5.26 -0.49
CA ILE A 98 17.79 -3.86 -0.74
C ILE A 98 16.66 -2.99 -1.31
N PRO A 99 15.92 -3.38 -2.38
CA PRO A 99 14.83 -2.55 -2.90
C PRO A 99 13.72 -2.35 -1.87
N PHE A 100 13.45 -3.30 -0.96
CA PHE A 100 12.47 -3.12 0.11
C PHE A 100 12.87 -2.03 1.10
N LEU A 101 14.17 -1.87 1.39
CA LEU A 101 14.66 -0.78 2.23
C LEU A 101 14.44 0.58 1.57
N SER A 102 14.56 0.68 0.25
CA SER A 102 14.31 1.94 -0.47
C SER A 102 12.86 2.41 -0.34
N PHE A 103 11.90 1.50 -0.16
CA PHE A 103 10.49 1.88 0.06
C PHE A 103 10.26 2.62 1.38
N PHE A 104 11.12 2.46 2.39
CA PHE A 104 11.03 3.24 3.64
C PHE A 104 11.22 4.74 3.42
N LEU A 105 12.01 5.15 2.41
CA LEU A 105 12.19 6.55 2.07
C LEU A 105 10.88 7.19 1.57
N TYR A 106 9.98 6.40 0.98
CA TYR A 106 8.67 6.87 0.53
C TYR A 106 7.66 7.08 1.67
N TRP A 107 8.05 6.82 2.93
CA TRP A 107 7.20 7.06 4.09
C TRP A 107 6.63 8.48 4.11
N TRP A 108 7.43 9.52 3.85
CA TRP A 108 6.96 10.90 3.91
C TRP A 108 6.14 11.35 2.70
N VAL A 109 6.28 10.65 1.57
CA VAL A 109 5.62 11.02 0.31
C VAL A 109 4.22 10.43 0.23
N LEU A 110 4.01 9.23 0.80
CA LEU A 110 2.76 8.49 0.67
C LEU A 110 1.63 9.11 1.54
N PRO A 111 0.57 9.69 0.94
CA PRO A 111 -0.59 10.12 1.72
C PRO A 111 -1.38 8.90 2.22
N GLU A 112 -2.08 9.06 3.34
CA GLU A 112 -3.03 8.05 3.81
C GLU A 112 -4.28 8.03 2.91
N SER A 113 -4.99 6.90 2.89
CA SER A 113 -6.26 6.78 2.16
C SER A 113 -7.29 7.83 2.62
N PRO A 114 -7.79 8.70 1.72
CA PRO A 114 -8.84 9.68 2.04
C PRO A 114 -10.12 8.99 2.52
N ARG A 115 -10.46 7.83 1.94
CA ARG A 115 -11.66 7.07 2.30
C ARG A 115 -11.55 6.50 3.70
N TRP A 116 -10.38 5.98 4.07
CA TRP A 116 -10.14 5.49 5.43
C TRP A 116 -10.18 6.62 6.46
N LEU A 117 -9.64 7.80 6.13
CA LEU A 117 -9.69 8.98 7.00
C LEU A 117 -11.13 9.45 7.22
N LEU A 118 -11.95 9.50 6.17
CA LEU A 118 -13.39 9.82 6.28
C LEU A 118 -14.14 8.80 7.15
N ALA A 119 -13.90 7.51 6.95
CA ALA A 119 -14.53 6.45 7.75
C ALA A 119 -14.12 6.47 9.23
N ARG A 120 -12.95 7.04 9.56
CA ARG A 120 -12.45 7.20 10.93
C ARG A 120 -12.77 8.57 11.54
N GLY A 121 -13.58 9.40 10.86
CA GLY A 121 -13.96 10.73 11.33
C GLY A 121 -12.83 11.77 11.29
N ARG A 122 -11.71 11.48 10.63
CA ARG A 122 -10.55 12.39 10.48
C ARG A 122 -10.72 13.30 9.26
N PHE A 123 -11.73 14.17 9.32
CA PHE A 123 -12.15 15.00 8.19
C PHE A 123 -11.10 16.04 7.75
N GLU A 124 -10.40 16.69 8.70
CA GLU A 124 -9.39 17.71 8.38
C GLU A 124 -8.19 17.17 7.57
N GLU A 125 -7.76 15.96 7.89
CA GLU A 125 -6.66 15.31 7.16
C GLU A 125 -7.10 14.84 5.78
N ALA A 126 -8.32 14.28 5.68
CA ALA A 126 -8.91 13.93 4.40
C ALA A 126 -9.04 15.17 3.51
N GLU A 127 -9.43 16.32 4.09
CA GLU A 127 -9.51 17.59 3.40
C GLU A 127 -8.18 18.06 2.84
N LYS A 128 -7.11 18.08 3.65
CA LYS A 128 -5.77 18.47 3.17
C LYS A 128 -5.31 17.63 1.99
N ILE A 129 -5.55 16.32 2.04
CA ILE A 129 -5.16 15.40 0.95
C ILE A 129 -6.04 15.65 -0.29
N LEU A 130 -7.35 15.81 -0.13
CA LEU A 130 -8.29 16.09 -1.21
C LEU A 130 -8.02 17.45 -1.88
N GLN A 131 -7.73 18.50 -1.11
CA GLN A 131 -7.34 19.81 -1.63
C GLN A 131 -6.03 19.73 -2.43
N LYS A 132 -5.03 18.98 -1.93
CA LYS A 132 -3.78 18.75 -2.65
C LYS A 132 -4.03 18.01 -3.98
N MET A 133 -4.86 16.97 -3.96
CA MET A 133 -5.26 16.25 -5.19
C MET A 133 -6.03 17.13 -6.17
N ALA A 134 -6.91 18.00 -5.67
CA ALA A 134 -7.67 18.93 -6.50
C ALA A 134 -6.75 19.93 -7.20
N ARG A 135 -5.80 20.52 -6.46
CA ARG A 135 -4.75 21.41 -7.02
C ARG A 135 -3.93 20.72 -8.10
N VAL A 136 -3.47 19.48 -7.87
CA VAL A 136 -2.70 18.70 -8.86
C VAL A 136 -3.52 18.39 -10.11
N ASN A 137 -4.83 18.16 -9.97
CA ASN A 137 -5.74 17.91 -11.08
C ASN A 137 -6.27 19.20 -11.74
N GLY A 138 -5.82 20.38 -11.33
CA GLY A 138 -6.30 21.67 -11.84
C GLY A 138 -7.77 21.95 -11.55
N LYS A 139 -8.35 21.29 -10.54
CA LYS A 139 -9.75 21.45 -10.11
C LYS A 139 -9.81 22.09 -8.73
N SER A 140 -10.82 22.91 -8.49
CA SER A 140 -11.13 23.40 -7.14
C SER A 140 -12.22 22.54 -6.52
N LEU A 141 -12.07 22.18 -5.25
CA LEU A 141 -13.15 21.54 -4.51
C LEU A 141 -14.24 22.59 -4.22
N PRO A 142 -15.53 22.26 -4.39
CA PRO A 142 -16.60 23.14 -3.95
C PRO A 142 -16.48 23.40 -2.44
N ALA A 143 -16.71 24.65 -2.01
CA ALA A 143 -16.57 25.04 -0.60
C ALA A 143 -17.41 24.17 0.37
N ASN A 144 -18.53 23.61 -0.11
CA ASN A 144 -19.45 22.78 0.68
C ASN A 144 -19.22 21.26 0.53
N TYR A 145 -18.21 20.81 -0.21
CA TYR A 145 -17.99 19.39 -0.50
C TYR A 145 -17.68 18.57 0.77
N MET A 146 -16.89 19.13 1.68
CA MET A 146 -16.57 18.53 2.97
C MET A 146 -17.80 18.42 3.88
N VAL A 147 -18.66 19.45 3.88
CA VAL A 147 -19.91 19.48 4.65
C VAL A 147 -20.88 18.42 4.12
N GLN A 148 -21.02 18.29 2.80
CA GLN A 148 -21.83 17.24 2.18
C GLN A 148 -21.32 15.84 2.52
N LEU A 149 -20.01 15.60 2.44
CA LEU A 149 -19.42 14.30 2.83
C LEU A 149 -19.68 13.98 4.30
N LYS A 150 -19.54 14.97 5.19
CA LYS A 150 -19.81 14.80 6.63
C LYS A 150 -21.28 14.47 6.89
N LEU A 151 -22.19 15.20 6.23
CA LEU A 151 -23.65 14.95 6.32
C LEU A 151 -24.03 13.56 5.81
N ILE A 152 -23.50 13.13 4.66
CA ILE A 152 -23.76 11.79 4.11
C ILE A 152 -23.22 10.71 5.05
N THR A 153 -22.03 10.91 5.62
CA THR A 153 -21.43 9.92 6.53
C THR A 153 -22.23 9.81 7.83
N LEU A 154 -22.69 10.94 8.38
CA LEU A 154 -23.55 10.98 9.58
C LEU A 154 -24.93 10.38 9.32
N PHE A 155 -25.55 10.72 8.18
CA PHE A 155 -26.84 10.17 7.79
C PHE A 155 -26.78 8.64 7.61
N LEU A 156 -25.71 8.12 7.00
CA LEU A 156 -25.51 6.67 6.87
C LEU A 156 -25.25 6.00 8.24
N SER A 157 -24.51 6.65 9.15
CA SER A 157 -24.35 6.10 10.50
C SER A 157 -25.66 6.11 11.29
N ASP A 158 -26.50 7.13 11.12
CA ASP A 158 -27.81 7.21 11.77
C ASP A 158 -28.78 6.16 11.22
N ILE A 159 -28.76 5.90 9.91
CA ILE A 159 -29.54 4.81 9.30
C ILE A 159 -29.08 3.44 9.83
N LEU A 160 -27.77 3.19 9.84
CA LEU A 160 -27.22 1.91 10.30
C LEU A 160 -27.40 1.68 11.80
N ASN A 161 -27.46 2.73 12.60
CA ASN A 161 -27.72 2.67 14.04
C ASN A 161 -29.20 2.89 14.41
N SER A 162 -30.08 3.07 13.42
CA SER A 162 -31.52 3.23 13.68
C SER A 162 -32.11 1.90 14.16
N PRO A 163 -32.99 1.91 15.18
CA PRO A 163 -33.53 0.70 15.79
C PRO A 163 -34.55 -0.06 14.91
N PHE A 164 -34.68 0.26 13.62
CA PHE A 164 -35.63 -0.36 12.70
C PHE A 164 -34.97 -1.45 11.83
N GLN A 165 -34.42 -2.46 12.50
CA GLN A 165 -34.30 -3.81 11.93
C GLN A 165 -35.03 -4.80 12.84
N THR A 166 -36.36 -4.85 12.68
CA THR A 166 -37.22 -6.01 12.96
C THR A 166 -37.62 -6.64 11.65
#